data_AF-A0A7E4VHZ9-F1
#
_entry.id   AF-A0A7E4VHZ9-F1
#
_cell.length_a   1.000
_cell.length_b   1.000
_cell.length_c   1.000
_cell.angle_alpha   90.00
_cell.angle_beta   90.00
_cell.angle_gamma   90.00
#
_symmetry.space_group_name_H-M   'P 1'
#
loop_
_entity.id
_entity.type
_entity.pdbx_description
1 polymer ?
#
loop_
_entity_poly.entity_id
_entity_poly.type
_entity_poly.pdbx_seq_one_letter_code
_entity_poly.pdbx_strand_id
1 'polypeptide(L)'
;MAPASKETGPRALTVKLDYEHPPRHGPTKLDFENIVRSAYTFILGQTMPPYEIQGFDSHSRTGTIILDARDLHRGWAALSMYGKHFGDKISLTMSSVREQ
;
A
#
# COMPACT_ATOMS: atom_id res chain seq x y z
N MET A 1 -1.27 17.11 -32.41
CA MET A 1 -2.05 16.07 -31.70
C MET A 1 -1.10 15.43 -30.68
N ALA A 2 -1.14 15.89 -29.42
CA ALA A 2 -0.30 15.31 -28.37
C ALA A 2 -0.83 13.90 -28.02
N PRO A 3 0.03 12.92 -27.70
CA PRO A 3 -0.45 11.62 -27.27
C PRO A 3 -1.24 11.78 -25.96
N ALA A 4 -2.40 11.14 -25.87
CA ALA A 4 -3.16 11.06 -24.63
C ALA A 4 -2.26 10.44 -23.56
N SER A 5 -1.89 11.22 -22.55
CA SER A 5 -1.09 10.74 -21.42
C SER A 5 -1.79 9.53 -20.80
N LYS A 6 -1.04 8.45 -20.55
CA LYS A 6 -1.47 7.26 -19.79
C LYS A 6 -1.67 7.60 -18.28
N GLU A 7 -2.39 8.67 -17.99
CA GLU A 7 -2.66 9.18 -16.64
C GLU A 7 -3.96 8.63 -16.06
N THR A 8 -4.62 7.71 -16.78
CA THR A 8 -5.87 7.09 -16.35
C THR A 8 -5.75 5.58 -16.46
N GLY A 9 -6.39 4.85 -15.54
CA GLY A 9 -6.37 3.40 -15.46
C GLY A 9 -5.73 2.84 -14.18
N PRO A 10 -5.96 1.56 -13.87
CA PRO A 10 -5.45 0.94 -12.67
C PRO A 10 -3.92 0.81 -12.67
N ARG A 11 -3.33 1.00 -11.50
CA ARG A 11 -1.91 0.83 -11.21
C ARG A 11 -1.74 -0.15 -10.06
N ALA A 12 -0.89 -1.13 -10.28
CA ALA A 12 -0.46 -2.06 -9.23
C ALA A 12 0.74 -1.47 -8.49
N LEU A 13 0.51 -1.02 -7.26
CA LEU A 13 1.53 -0.60 -6.31
C LEU A 13 1.94 -1.78 -5.44
N THR A 14 3.13 -2.32 -5.67
CA THR A 14 3.71 -3.38 -4.84
C THR A 14 4.56 -2.75 -3.73
N VAL A 15 4.26 -3.09 -2.49
CA VAL A 15 4.97 -2.62 -1.30
C VAL A 15 5.49 -3.78 -0.47
N LYS A 16 6.68 -3.61 0.11
CA LYS A 16 7.25 -4.52 1.09
C LYS A 16 7.02 -3.98 2.49
N LEU A 17 6.59 -4.85 3.39
CA LEU A 17 6.34 -4.57 4.79
C LEU A 17 7.50 -5.08 5.66
N ASP A 18 8.12 -4.16 6.37
CA ASP A 18 9.16 -4.43 7.35
C ASP A 18 8.69 -4.02 8.75
N TYR A 19 9.05 -4.85 9.73
CA TYR A 19 8.75 -4.65 11.14
C TYR A 19 10.06 -4.42 11.88
N GLU A 20 10.08 -3.50 12.84
CA GLU A 20 11.18 -3.40 13.81
C GLU A 20 11.27 -4.68 14.65
N HIS A 21 10.12 -5.20 15.09
CA HIS A 21 9.98 -6.49 15.76
C HIS A 21 8.99 -7.37 15.00
N PRO A 22 9.46 -8.35 14.22
CA PRO A 22 8.56 -9.18 13.43
C PRO A 22 7.65 -10.03 14.32
N PRO A 23 6.36 -10.19 13.98
CA PRO A 23 5.45 -11.05 14.72
C PRO A 23 5.92 -12.50 14.67
N ARG A 24 5.71 -13.25 15.76
CA ARG A 24 6.21 -14.64 15.91
C ARG A 24 5.78 -15.59 14.80
N HIS A 25 4.60 -15.38 14.23
CA HIS A 25 4.03 -16.22 13.17
C HIS A 25 4.18 -15.62 11.77
N GLY A 26 4.92 -14.51 11.64
CA GLY A 26 4.98 -13.71 10.43
C GLY A 26 3.67 -12.94 10.16
N PRO A 27 3.71 -11.93 9.29
CA PRO A 27 2.52 -11.19 8.92
C PRO A 27 1.60 -12.02 8.02
N THR A 28 0.30 -11.90 8.22
CA THR A 28 -0.73 -12.49 7.37
C THR A 28 -1.24 -11.48 6.35
N LYS A 29 -2.01 -11.96 5.36
CA LYS A 29 -2.76 -11.09 4.43
C LYS A 29 -3.69 -10.14 5.20
N LEU A 30 -4.35 -10.61 6.25
CA LEU A 30 -5.24 -9.80 7.06
C LEU A 30 -4.49 -8.69 7.80
N ASP A 31 -3.29 -8.97 8.32
CA ASP A 31 -2.45 -7.94 8.95
C ASP A 31 -2.07 -6.87 7.95
N PHE A 32 -1.66 -7.27 6.74
CA PHE A 32 -1.35 -6.33 5.67
C PHE A 32 -2.57 -5.46 5.29
N GLU A 33 -3.75 -6.07 5.11
CA GLU A 33 -4.99 -5.35 4.82
C GLU A 33 -5.35 -4.35 5.92
N ASN A 34 -5.19 -4.73 7.19
CA ASN A 34 -5.44 -3.86 8.34
C ASN A 34 -4.44 -2.71 8.39
N ILE A 35 -3.16 -2.95 8.09
CA ILE A 35 -2.13 -1.90 8.02
C ILE A 35 -2.46 -0.89 6.92
N VAL A 36 -2.77 -1.36 5.70
CA VAL A 36 -3.11 -0.48 4.57
C VAL A 36 -4.37 0.33 4.88
N ARG A 37 -5.43 -0.32 5.39
CA ARG A 37 -6.67 0.36 5.78
C ARG A 37 -6.40 1.41 6.85
N SER A 38 -5.60 1.08 7.85
CA SER A 38 -5.27 1.99 8.95
C SER A 38 -4.44 3.17 8.46
N ALA A 39 -3.45 2.95 7.59
CA ALA A 39 -2.66 4.01 6.96
C ALA A 39 -3.54 4.98 6.18
N TYR A 40 -4.43 4.46 5.32
CA TYR A 40 -5.32 5.29 4.51
C TYR A 40 -6.34 6.04 5.37
N THR A 41 -6.95 5.37 6.35
CA THR A 41 -7.91 5.99 7.25
C THR A 41 -7.26 7.08 8.10
N PHE A 42 -6.05 6.84 8.62
CA PHE A 42 -5.35 7.77 9.49
C PHE A 42 -4.84 9.00 8.72
N ILE A 43 -4.27 8.81 7.52
CA ILE A 43 -3.66 9.90 6.75
C ILE A 43 -4.67 10.62 5.84
N LEU A 44 -5.49 9.87 5.09
CA LEU A 44 -6.38 10.43 4.07
C LEU A 44 -7.81 10.65 4.59
N GLY A 45 -8.19 9.95 5.66
CA GLY A 45 -9.52 10.03 6.27
C GLY A 45 -10.63 9.77 5.25
N GLN A 46 -11.63 10.64 5.24
CA GLN A 46 -12.79 10.57 4.34
C GLN A 46 -12.43 10.79 2.86
N THR A 47 -11.21 11.23 2.55
CA THR A 47 -10.76 11.49 1.17
C THR A 47 -9.97 10.32 0.58
N MET A 48 -9.96 9.16 1.24
CA MET A 48 -9.27 7.97 0.73
C MET A 48 -9.86 7.56 -0.62
N PRO A 49 -9.01 7.30 -1.63
CA PRO A 49 -9.48 6.80 -2.91
C PRO A 49 -9.92 5.34 -2.81
N PRO A 50 -10.78 4.87 -3.73
CA PRO A 50 -11.04 3.44 -3.88
C PRO A 50 -9.74 2.68 -4.16
N TYR A 51 -9.58 1.52 -3.53
CA TYR A 51 -8.43 0.66 -3.73
C TYR A 51 -8.82 -0.81 -3.55
N GLU A 52 -8.01 -1.71 -4.13
CA GLU A 52 -8.13 -3.15 -3.95
C GLU A 52 -6.80 -3.74 -3.48
N ILE A 53 -6.83 -4.78 -2.65
CA ILE A 53 -5.63 -5.53 -2.27
C ILE A 53 -5.66 -6.86 -3.02
N GLN A 54 -4.80 -6.97 -4.04
CA GLN A 54 -4.74 -8.14 -4.92
C GLN A 54 -4.12 -9.36 -4.23
N GLY A 55 -3.17 -9.14 -3.32
CA GLY A 55 -2.50 -10.24 -2.63
C GLY A 55 -1.42 -9.77 -1.68
N PHE A 56 -1.00 -10.69 -0.82
CA PHE A 56 0.13 -10.54 0.08
C PHE A 56 0.87 -11.87 0.18
N ASP A 57 2.16 -11.86 -0.11
CA ASP A 57 3.06 -12.98 0.12
C ASP A 57 3.74 -12.80 1.48
N SER A 58 3.37 -13.65 2.43
CA SER A 58 3.92 -13.64 3.79
C SER A 58 5.41 -13.96 3.84
N HIS A 59 5.94 -14.73 2.87
CA HIS A 59 7.36 -15.09 2.85
C HIS A 59 8.23 -13.90 2.43
N SER A 60 7.90 -13.23 1.32
CA SER A 60 8.59 -12.01 0.89
C SER A 60 8.13 -10.75 1.62
N ARG A 61 7.06 -10.84 2.41
CA ARG A 61 6.38 -9.73 3.11
C ARG A 61 5.97 -8.63 2.14
N THR A 62 5.53 -9.02 0.96
CA THR A 62 5.22 -8.09 -0.14
C THR A 62 3.74 -8.18 -0.48
N GLY A 63 3.08 -7.04 -0.57
CA GLY A 63 1.68 -6.94 -0.96
C GLY A 63 1.46 -6.00 -2.15
N THR A 64 0.40 -6.24 -2.91
CA THR A 64 0.03 -5.43 -4.06
C THR A 64 -1.32 -4.75 -3.83
N ILE A 65 -1.33 -3.44 -4.03
CA ILE A 65 -2.49 -2.56 -3.90
C ILE A 65 -2.80 -1.99 -5.27
N ILE A 66 -4.05 -2.09 -5.72
CA ILE A 66 -4.53 -1.53 -6.98
C ILE A 66 -5.22 -0.20 -6.69
N LEU A 67 -4.81 0.84 -7.40
CA LEU A 67 -5.32 2.21 -7.30
C LEU A 67 -5.52 2.77 -8.71
N ASP A 68 -6.38 3.77 -8.88
CA ASP A 68 -6.36 4.60 -10.10
C ASP A 68 -5.01 5.34 -10.20
N ALA A 69 -4.47 5.49 -11.40
CA ALA A 69 -3.22 6.21 -11.65
C ALA A 69 -3.20 7.61 -11.03
N ARG A 70 -4.35 8.31 -10.99
CA ARG A 70 -4.49 9.65 -10.41
C ARG A 70 -4.33 9.65 -8.89
N ASP A 71 -4.62 8.52 -8.25
CA ASP A 71 -4.61 8.36 -6.80
C ASP A 71 -3.35 7.66 -6.27
N LEU A 72 -2.52 7.13 -7.17
CA LEU A 72 -1.30 6.40 -6.81
C LEU A 72 -0.40 7.18 -5.85
N HIS A 73 -0.17 8.47 -6.12
CA HIS A 73 0.68 9.31 -5.28
C HIS A 73 0.07 9.56 -3.90
N ARG A 74 -1.25 9.73 -3.82
CA ARG A 74 -1.97 9.89 -2.54
C ARG A 74 -1.91 8.60 -1.72
N GLY A 75 -2.13 7.45 -2.36
CA GLY A 75 -2.00 6.14 -1.72
C GLY A 75 -0.58 5.92 -1.19
N TRP A 76 0.44 6.15 -2.03
CA TRP A 76 1.82 5.99 -1.61
C TRP A 76 2.23 6.94 -0.46
N ALA A 77 1.79 8.20 -0.50
CA ALA A 77 2.04 9.15 0.58
C ALA A 77 1.46 8.64 1.91
N ALA A 78 0.25 8.09 1.92
CA ALA A 78 -0.36 7.55 3.13
C ALA A 78 0.41 6.36 3.71
N LEU A 79 0.88 5.43 2.86
CA LEU A 79 1.65 4.26 3.31
C LEU A 79 3.02 4.66 3.87
N SER A 80 3.72 5.56 3.18
CA SER A 80 5.07 5.99 3.56
C SER A 80 5.09 6.82 4.85
N MET A 81 4.00 7.51 5.19
CA MET A 81 3.89 8.32 6.41
C MET A 81 3.37 7.56 7.63
N TYR A 82 2.76 6.36 7.48
CA TYR A 82 2.05 5.71 8.58
C TYR A 82 2.99 5.27 9.72
N GLY A 83 4.12 4.62 9.41
CA GLY A 83 5.28 4.40 10.29
C GLY A 83 5.09 3.58 11.58
N LYS A 84 3.87 3.39 12.07
CA LYS A 84 3.54 2.64 13.29
C LYS A 84 2.22 1.92 13.17
N HIS A 85 2.16 0.68 13.64
CA HIS A 85 0.92 -0.10 13.72
C HIS A 85 0.88 -0.86 15.05
N PHE A 86 -0.21 -0.71 15.81
CA PHE A 86 -0.38 -1.27 17.17
C PHE A 86 0.80 -1.03 18.14
N GLY A 87 1.46 0.12 18.01
CA GLY A 87 2.60 0.51 18.87
C GLY A 87 3.95 0.05 18.34
N ASP A 88 4.00 -0.92 17.43
CA ASP A 88 5.22 -1.37 16.77
C ASP A 88 5.58 -0.45 15.60
N LYS A 89 6.88 -0.17 15.44
CA LYS A 89 7.35 0.55 14.25
C LYS A 89 7.36 -0.38 13.06
N ILE A 90 6.80 0.11 11.97
CA ILE A 90 6.79 -0.57 10.68
C ILE A 90 7.30 0.37 9.60
N SER A 91 7.78 -0.20 8.50
CA SER A 91 8.04 0.54 7.27
C SER A 91 7.40 -0.16 6.09
N LEU A 92 6.87 0.66 5.18
CA LEU A 92 6.31 0.22 3.91
C LEU A 92 7.20 0.80 2.82
N THR A 93 7.85 -0.07 2.05
CA THR A 93 8.77 0.33 0.99
C THR A 93 8.15 0.02 -0.38
N MET A 94 8.04 1.03 -1.23
CA MET A 94 7.60 0.84 -2.61
C MET A 94 8.61 -0.02 -3.36
N SER A 95 8.18 -1.20 -3.79
CA SER A 95 9.00 -2.17 -4.51
C SER A 95 8.82 -2.05 -6.01
N SER A 96 7.59 -1.86 -6.49
CA SER A 96 7.33 -1.60 -7.91
C SER A 96 5.98 -0.92 -8.14
N VAL A 97 5.85 -0.24 -9.28
CA VAL A 97 4.57 0.26 -9.81
C VAL A 97 4.43 -0.27 -11.23
N ARG A 98 3.27 -0.86 -11.55
CA ARG A 98 2.99 -1.42 -12.89
C ARG A 98 1.62 -0.99 -13.39
N GLU A 99 1.46 -0.94 -14.70
CA GLU A 99 0.15 -0.84 -15.33
C GLU A 99 -0.59 -2.19 -15.12
N GLN A 100 -1.90 -2.15 -14.86
CA GLN A 100 -2.75 -3.33 -14.84
C GLN A 100 -3.51 -3.50 -16.16
#